data_AF-A0A0A1TYP6-F1
#
_entry.id   AF-A0A0A1TYP6-F1
#
_cell.length_a   1.000
_cell.length_b   1.000
_cell.length_c   1.000
_cell.angle_alpha   90.00
_cell.angle_beta   90.00
_cell.angle_gamma   90.00
#
_symmetry.space_group_name_H-M   'P 1'
#
loop_
_entity.id
_entity.type
_entity.pdbx_description
1 polymer ?
#
loop_
_entity_poly.entity_id
_entity_poly.type
_entity_poly.pdbx_seq_one_letter_code
_entity_poly.pdbx_strand_id
1 'polypeptide(L)'
;MFAKFKRNDFGPLKQMKATLAKHAKAKIKELYPGLPIDTIFPKDVPINCANSKLDHSTAMLVNDKVYFFQHKSDVFVPTLYLAMSYPEMMTKVQVDTGAIKHLLAGSDVMAPGLLSKGAKLDDGIKEGEFVLIMAEGKQNPIAIGQMKLSSDDIKKVKTGVAIAMYQFAGDGMWMDCIEHYEE
;
A
#
# COMPACT_ATOMS: atom_id res chain seq x y z
N MET A 1 -3.04 7.45 -5.65
CA MET A 1 -2.32 7.05 -6.89
C MET A 1 -3.24 6.36 -7.91
N PHE A 2 -4.02 5.36 -7.52
CA PHE A 2 -4.78 4.50 -8.44
C PHE A 2 -6.27 4.85 -8.62
N ALA A 3 -6.69 6.08 -8.29
CA ALA A 3 -8.12 6.46 -8.27
C ALA A 3 -8.86 6.25 -9.61
N LYS A 4 -8.16 6.34 -10.74
CA LYS A 4 -8.73 6.12 -12.09
C LYS A 4 -8.10 4.93 -12.83
N PHE A 5 -7.33 4.11 -12.13
CA PHE A 5 -6.61 2.98 -12.71
C PHE A 5 -7.57 1.91 -13.22
N LYS A 6 -7.21 1.24 -14.32
CA LYS A 6 -7.88 0.06 -14.86
C LYS A 6 -6.83 -0.96 -15.27
N ARG A 7 -7.17 -2.26 -15.32
CA ARG A 7 -6.25 -3.34 -15.76
C ARG A 7 -5.50 -3.02 -17.06
N ASN A 8 -6.21 -2.46 -18.05
CA ASN A 8 -5.66 -2.12 -19.36
C ASN A 8 -4.64 -0.97 -19.33
N ASP A 9 -4.50 -0.28 -18.20
CA ASP A 9 -3.44 0.70 -17.96
C ASP A 9 -2.11 0.03 -17.65
N PHE A 10 -2.07 -1.28 -17.38
CA PHE A 10 -0.82 -2.02 -17.43
C PHE A 10 -0.32 -2.16 -18.88
N GLY A 11 0.98 -1.97 -19.04
CA GLY A 11 1.72 -2.36 -20.22
C GLY A 11 1.83 -3.89 -20.34
N PRO A 12 2.51 -4.38 -21.38
CA PRO A 12 2.69 -5.81 -21.59
C PRO A 12 3.34 -6.48 -20.37
N LEU A 13 2.82 -7.64 -19.97
CA LEU A 13 3.42 -8.46 -18.93
C LEU A 13 4.79 -8.94 -19.37
N LYS A 14 5.78 -8.80 -18.48
CA LYS A 14 7.15 -9.29 -18.69
C LYS A 14 7.51 -10.23 -17.56
N GLN A 15 7.93 -11.44 -17.90
CA GLN A 15 8.43 -12.37 -16.90
C GLN A 15 9.74 -11.86 -16.30
N MET A 16 9.83 -11.86 -14.97
CA MET A 16 11.04 -11.48 -14.25
C MET A 16 12.13 -12.54 -14.45
N LYS A 17 13.36 -12.09 -14.70
CA LYS A 17 14.54 -12.96 -14.66
C LYS A 17 14.72 -13.52 -13.24
N ALA A 18 15.18 -14.77 -13.13
CA ALA A 18 15.34 -15.46 -11.84
C ALA A 18 16.16 -14.67 -10.80
N THR A 19 17.26 -14.04 -11.22
CA THR A 19 18.09 -13.20 -10.33
C THR A 19 17.33 -12.00 -9.78
N LEU A 20 16.54 -11.32 -10.63
CA LEU A 20 15.74 -10.16 -10.21
C LEU A 20 14.61 -10.58 -9.28
N ALA A 21 13.92 -11.68 -9.58
CA ALA A 21 12.90 -12.26 -8.71
C ALA A 21 13.47 -12.61 -7.33
N LYS A 22 14.66 -13.22 -7.27
CA LYS A 22 15.35 -13.53 -6.00
C LYS A 22 15.65 -12.28 -5.19
N HIS A 23 16.20 -11.23 -5.82
CA HIS A 23 16.47 -9.95 -5.15
C HIS A 23 15.20 -9.26 -4.68
N ALA A 24 14.14 -9.27 -5.49
CA ALA A 24 12.86 -8.70 -5.11
C ALA A 24 12.26 -9.39 -3.87
N LYS A 25 12.21 -10.73 -3.87
CA LYS A 25 11.76 -11.52 -2.71
C LYS A 25 12.56 -11.20 -1.44
N ALA A 26 13.88 -11.07 -1.56
CA ALA A 26 14.74 -10.73 -0.43
C ALA A 26 14.43 -9.33 0.12
N LYS A 27 14.30 -8.31 -0.75
CA LYS A 27 13.91 -6.95 -0.36
C LYS A 27 12.53 -6.90 0.30
N ILE A 28 11.53 -7.60 -0.26
CA ILE A 28 10.18 -7.64 0.31
C ILE A 28 10.20 -8.28 1.69
N LYS A 29 10.98 -9.35 1.89
CA LYS A 29 11.13 -10.01 3.20
C LYS A 29 11.76 -9.11 4.26
N GLU A 30 12.69 -8.24 3.86
CA GLU A 30 13.30 -7.24 4.75
C GLU A 30 12.30 -6.14 5.13
N LEU A 31 11.53 -5.65 4.16
CA LEU A 31 10.54 -4.58 4.38
C LEU A 31 9.32 -5.05 5.19
N TYR A 32 8.88 -6.29 4.98
CA TYR A 32 7.65 -6.84 5.55
C TYR A 32 7.94 -8.18 6.25
N PRO A 33 8.59 -8.15 7.44
CA PRO A 33 8.85 -9.36 8.20
C PRO A 33 7.54 -10.04 8.59
N GLY A 34 7.48 -11.37 8.46
CA GLY A 34 6.29 -12.17 8.76
C GLY A 34 5.40 -12.47 7.55
N LEU A 35 5.65 -11.86 6.39
CA LEU A 35 4.93 -12.20 5.17
C LEU A 35 5.36 -13.60 4.65
N PRO A 36 4.43 -14.51 4.31
CA PRO A 36 4.77 -15.84 3.78
C PRO A 36 5.17 -15.76 2.30
N ILE A 37 6.38 -15.27 2.04
CA ILE A 37 6.93 -15.02 0.69
C ILE A 37 6.85 -16.24 -0.22
N ASP A 38 7.12 -17.44 0.30
CA ASP A 38 7.11 -18.67 -0.51
C ASP A 38 5.68 -19.11 -0.88
N THR A 39 4.67 -18.71 -0.11
CA THR A 39 3.26 -18.94 -0.44
C THR A 39 2.77 -17.95 -1.48
N ILE A 40 3.15 -16.67 -1.34
CA ILE A 40 2.77 -15.60 -2.27
C ILE A 40 3.49 -15.77 -3.62
N PHE A 41 4.77 -16.15 -3.57
CA PHE A 41 5.62 -16.35 -4.74
C PHE A 41 6.20 -17.77 -4.76
N PRO A 42 5.41 -18.78 -5.17
CA PRO A 42 5.91 -20.16 -5.32
C PRO A 42 7.12 -20.23 -6.27
N LYS A 43 7.94 -21.28 -6.12
CA LYS A 43 9.16 -21.44 -6.94
C LYS A 43 8.86 -21.77 -8.40
N ASP A 44 7.79 -22.52 -8.64
CA ASP A 44 7.46 -23.06 -9.97
C ASP A 44 6.48 -22.17 -10.76
N VAL A 45 6.06 -21.04 -10.17
CA VAL A 45 5.15 -20.09 -10.82
C VAL A 45 5.94 -18.86 -11.27
N PRO A 46 5.85 -18.46 -12.55
CA PRO A 46 6.48 -17.24 -13.04
C PRO A 46 5.99 -15.99 -12.30
N ILE A 47 6.95 -15.14 -11.91
CA ILE A 47 6.65 -13.78 -11.43
C ILE A 47 6.73 -12.85 -12.62
N ASN A 48 5.66 -12.12 -12.87
CA ASN A 48 5.56 -11.13 -13.93
C ASN A 48 5.66 -9.71 -13.37
N CYS A 49 6.12 -8.78 -14.20
CA CYS A 49 6.02 -7.36 -13.94
C CYS A 49 5.31 -6.64 -15.08
N ALA A 50 4.62 -5.55 -14.73
CA ALA A 50 3.90 -4.72 -15.67
C ALA A 50 4.12 -3.25 -15.33
N ASN A 51 4.62 -2.49 -16.30
CA ASN A 51 4.75 -1.04 -16.14
C ASN A 51 3.39 -0.39 -16.34
N SER A 52 3.02 0.56 -15.49
CA SER A 52 1.84 1.39 -15.67
C SER A 52 2.03 2.35 -16.86
N LYS A 53 0.95 2.60 -17.60
CA LYS A 53 0.88 3.62 -18.67
C LYS A 53 0.51 5.00 -18.12
N LEU A 54 -0.08 5.05 -16.93
CA LEU A 54 -0.54 6.30 -16.31
C LEU A 54 0.58 7.02 -15.58
N ASP A 55 1.56 6.28 -15.08
CA ASP A 55 2.62 6.80 -14.24
C ASP A 55 3.88 5.92 -14.28
N HIS A 56 4.92 6.32 -13.54
CA HIS A 56 6.18 5.58 -13.43
C HIS A 56 6.11 4.44 -12.40
N SER A 57 4.98 3.73 -12.34
CA SER A 57 4.83 2.58 -11.46
C SER A 57 5.04 1.26 -12.18
N THR A 58 5.52 0.27 -11.45
CA THR A 58 5.68 -1.11 -11.92
C THR A 58 5.02 -2.05 -10.93
N ALA A 59 4.05 -2.83 -11.40
CA ALA A 59 3.40 -3.86 -10.62
C ALA A 59 4.15 -5.19 -10.72
N MET A 60 4.06 -6.00 -9.66
CA MET A 60 4.57 -7.36 -9.55
C MET A 60 3.39 -8.31 -9.36
N LEU A 61 3.31 -9.31 -10.24
CA LEU A 61 2.15 -10.18 -10.40
C LEU A 61 2.55 -11.66 -10.39
N VAL A 62 1.66 -12.51 -9.88
CA VAL A 62 1.71 -13.97 -10.00
C VAL A 62 0.29 -14.45 -10.30
N ASN A 63 0.12 -15.30 -11.33
CA ASN A 63 -1.20 -15.76 -11.79
C ASN A 63 -2.21 -14.60 -11.95
N ASP A 64 -1.78 -13.53 -12.63
CA ASP A 64 -2.53 -12.30 -12.85
C ASP A 64 -2.90 -11.47 -11.59
N LYS A 65 -2.69 -11.99 -10.39
CA LYS A 65 -2.90 -11.31 -9.10
C LYS A 65 -1.75 -10.33 -8.82
N VAL A 66 -2.09 -9.06 -8.55
CA VAL A 66 -1.11 -8.01 -8.21
C VAL A 66 -0.83 -8.04 -6.71
N TYR A 67 0.44 -8.22 -6.33
CA TYR A 67 0.85 -8.29 -4.92
C TYR A 67 1.56 -7.03 -4.45
N PHE A 68 2.44 -6.47 -5.30
CA PHE A 68 3.25 -5.30 -4.97
C PHE A 68 3.34 -4.35 -6.16
N PHE A 69 3.62 -3.10 -5.88
CA PHE A 69 4.02 -2.11 -6.86
C PHE A 69 5.20 -1.28 -6.36
N GLN A 70 5.96 -0.70 -7.29
CA GLN A 70 7.01 0.27 -7.03
C GLN A 70 6.65 1.55 -7.78
N HIS A 71 6.73 2.72 -7.15
CA HIS A 71 6.48 4.02 -7.81
C HIS A 71 7.64 4.98 -7.55
N LYS A 72 8.39 5.33 -8.59
CA LYS A 72 9.56 6.25 -8.60
C LYS A 72 10.72 5.91 -7.65
N SER A 73 10.48 5.09 -6.64
CA SER A 73 11.41 4.58 -5.65
C SER A 73 11.56 3.07 -5.81
N ASP A 74 12.65 2.54 -5.29
CA ASP A 74 12.92 1.09 -5.26
C ASP A 74 12.16 0.35 -4.16
N VAL A 75 11.27 1.03 -3.42
CA VAL A 75 10.50 0.42 -2.33
C VAL A 75 9.30 -0.33 -2.90
N PHE A 76 9.19 -1.60 -2.55
CA PHE A 76 8.01 -2.40 -2.84
C PHE A 76 6.90 -2.01 -1.87
N VAL A 77 5.75 -1.62 -2.41
CA VAL A 77 4.56 -1.30 -1.63
C VAL A 77 3.52 -2.39 -1.92
N PRO A 78 2.93 -3.04 -0.90
CA PRO A 78 1.92 -4.06 -1.09
C PRO A 78 0.63 -3.43 -1.62
N THR A 79 -0.20 -4.23 -2.29
CA THR A 79 -1.60 -3.83 -2.52
C THR A 79 -2.37 -3.83 -1.19
N LEU A 80 -3.40 -2.99 -1.09
CA LEU A 80 -4.27 -2.96 0.10
C LEU A 80 -4.92 -4.34 0.34
N TYR A 81 -5.23 -5.08 -0.73
CA TYR A 81 -5.79 -6.43 -0.64
C TYR A 81 -4.83 -7.42 0.03
N LEU A 82 -3.55 -7.40 -0.36
CA LEU A 82 -2.52 -8.22 0.31
C LEU A 82 -2.36 -7.81 1.77
N ALA A 83 -2.29 -6.50 2.04
CA ALA A 83 -2.12 -5.99 3.40
C ALA A 83 -3.32 -6.31 4.30
N MET A 84 -4.53 -6.43 3.76
CA MET A 84 -5.71 -6.91 4.50
C MET A 84 -5.61 -8.38 4.90
N SER A 85 -4.91 -9.20 4.11
CA SER A 85 -4.66 -10.61 4.44
C SER A 85 -3.56 -10.78 5.50
N TYR A 86 -2.63 -9.82 5.58
CA TYR A 86 -1.49 -9.83 6.51
C TYR A 86 -1.32 -8.48 7.21
N PRO A 87 -2.31 -8.01 7.99
CA PRO A 87 -2.32 -6.65 8.53
C PRO A 87 -1.21 -6.38 9.54
N GLU A 88 -0.64 -7.42 10.16
CA GLU A 88 0.47 -7.29 11.11
C GLU A 88 1.83 -7.01 10.45
N MET A 89 1.92 -7.11 9.11
CA MET A 89 3.18 -6.86 8.40
C MET A 89 3.51 -5.36 8.28
N MET A 90 2.58 -4.47 8.64
CA MET A 90 2.73 -3.01 8.52
C MET A 90 2.23 -2.29 9.77
N THR A 91 2.89 -1.18 10.09
CA THR A 91 2.43 -0.24 11.12
C THR A 91 1.06 0.32 10.76
N LYS A 92 0.17 0.41 11.75
CA LYS A 92 -1.20 0.91 11.59
C LYS A 92 -1.33 2.30 12.20
N VAL A 93 -2.05 3.18 11.51
CA VAL A 93 -2.51 4.47 12.03
C VAL A 93 -4.02 4.51 11.91
N GLN A 94 -4.70 5.13 12.87
CA GLN A 94 -6.16 5.26 12.84
C GLN A 94 -6.56 6.72 12.64
N VAL A 95 -7.45 6.97 11.68
CA VAL A 95 -8.13 8.26 11.52
C VAL A 95 -9.52 8.24 12.15
N ASP A 96 -10.04 9.41 12.45
CA ASP A 96 -11.44 9.56 12.85
C ASP A 96 -12.43 9.29 11.71
N THR A 97 -13.71 9.21 12.09
CA THR A 97 -14.83 9.03 11.16
C THR A 97 -14.99 10.15 10.12
N GLY A 98 -14.59 11.38 10.44
CA GLY A 98 -14.68 12.53 9.54
C GLY A 98 -13.74 12.42 8.34
N ALA A 99 -12.56 11.83 8.53
CA ALA A 99 -11.59 11.64 7.47
C ALA A 99 -11.98 10.56 6.44
N ILE A 100 -12.82 9.58 6.82
CA ILE A 100 -13.13 8.39 6.00
C ILE A 100 -13.57 8.78 4.58
N LYS A 101 -14.53 9.70 4.45
CA LYS A 101 -15.07 10.12 3.14
C LYS A 101 -13.98 10.74 2.26
N HIS A 102 -13.07 11.50 2.85
CA HIS A 102 -11.98 12.16 2.12
C HIS A 102 -10.92 11.15 1.67
N LEU A 103 -10.60 10.17 2.50
CA LEU A 103 -9.63 9.11 2.17
C LEU A 103 -10.15 8.21 1.05
N LEU A 104 -11.43 7.82 1.08
CA LEU A 104 -12.06 7.05 0.01
C LEU A 104 -12.27 7.86 -1.28
N ALA A 105 -12.01 9.17 -1.25
CA ALA A 105 -11.90 10.01 -2.44
C ALA A 105 -10.45 10.20 -2.90
N GLY A 106 -9.48 9.56 -2.24
CA GLY A 106 -8.06 9.62 -2.56
C GLY A 106 -7.31 10.83 -2.01
N SER A 107 -7.87 11.53 -1.02
CA SER A 107 -7.19 12.67 -0.38
C SER A 107 -6.08 12.22 0.57
N ASP A 108 -5.05 13.05 0.72
CA ASP A 108 -4.00 12.86 1.72
C ASP A 108 -4.54 13.04 3.15
N VAL A 109 -3.85 12.44 4.14
CA VAL A 109 -4.18 12.62 5.55
C VAL A 109 -3.48 13.85 6.09
N MET A 110 -4.27 14.80 6.60
CA MET A 110 -3.75 16.00 7.26
C MET A 110 -3.44 15.71 8.72
N ALA A 111 -2.40 16.34 9.27
CA ALA A 111 -1.98 16.16 10.67
C ALA A 111 -3.12 16.29 11.70
N PRO A 112 -4.07 17.26 11.61
CA PRO A 112 -5.19 17.33 12.55
C PRO A 112 -6.07 16.07 12.59
N GLY A 113 -6.21 15.37 11.46
CA GLY A 113 -7.01 14.14 11.36
C GLY A 113 -6.40 12.93 12.07
N LEU A 114 -5.12 13.02 12.47
CA LEU A 114 -4.40 12.01 13.26
C LEU A 114 -4.30 12.37 14.74
N LEU A 115 -4.80 13.54 15.15
CA LEU A 115 -4.72 14.06 16.51
C LEU A 115 -6.10 14.26 17.16
N SER A 116 -7.16 13.85 16.48
CA SER A 116 -8.52 13.91 16.99
C SER A 116 -8.81 12.77 17.98
N LYS A 117 -9.93 12.87 18.71
CA LYS A 117 -10.31 11.89 19.76
C LYS A 117 -10.45 10.45 19.23
N GLY A 118 -10.88 10.30 17.98
CA GLY A 118 -11.04 9.01 17.31
C GLY A 118 -9.79 8.51 16.59
N ALA A 119 -8.72 9.32 16.53
CA ALA A 119 -7.48 8.95 15.90
C ALA A 119 -6.55 8.19 16.84
N LYS A 120 -5.69 7.33 16.28
CA LYS A 120 -4.62 6.65 17.00
C LYS A 120 -3.34 6.77 16.19
N LEU A 121 -2.35 7.40 16.79
CA LEU A 121 -1.03 7.60 16.20
C LEU A 121 0.01 7.19 17.24
N ASP A 122 0.58 6.01 17.04
CA ASP A 122 1.65 5.48 17.88
C ASP A 122 2.94 6.29 17.71
N ASP A 123 3.80 6.26 18.72
CA ASP A 123 5.11 6.91 18.69
C ASP A 123 6.14 6.09 17.90
N GLY A 124 7.19 6.74 17.42
CA GLY A 124 8.31 6.09 16.74
C GLY A 124 8.10 5.78 15.24
N ILE A 125 6.96 6.18 14.66
CA ILE A 125 6.71 6.02 13.22
C ILE A 125 7.54 7.06 12.46
N LYS A 126 8.35 6.60 11.49
CA LYS A 126 9.32 7.45 10.81
C LYS A 126 8.74 8.09 9.55
N GLU A 127 9.29 9.25 9.18
CA GLU A 127 9.05 9.83 7.86
C GLU A 127 9.50 8.84 6.76
N GLY A 128 8.72 8.73 5.70
CA GLY A 128 8.96 7.83 4.57
C GLY A 128 8.45 6.40 4.77
N GLU A 129 8.06 6.03 5.99
CA GLU A 129 7.48 4.73 6.30
C GLU A 129 6.09 4.56 5.66
N PHE A 130 5.79 3.37 5.14
CA PHE A 130 4.47 3.03 4.64
C PHE A 130 3.61 2.46 5.75
N VAL A 131 2.40 2.99 5.90
CA VAL A 131 1.47 2.64 6.98
C VAL A 131 0.12 2.22 6.42
N LEU A 132 -0.56 1.34 7.17
CA LEU A 132 -1.95 1.02 6.97
C LEU A 132 -2.83 2.05 7.69
N ILE A 133 -3.77 2.63 6.96
CA ILE A 133 -4.72 3.59 7.50
C ILE A 133 -6.00 2.84 7.87
N MET A 134 -6.24 2.74 9.17
CA MET A 134 -7.46 2.25 9.78
C MET A 134 -8.44 3.40 9.96
N ALA A 135 -9.73 3.08 9.97
CA ALA A 135 -10.79 4.02 10.32
C ALA A 135 -11.42 3.64 11.65
N GLU A 136 -11.77 4.63 12.46
CA GLU A 136 -12.54 4.42 13.68
C GLU A 136 -13.82 3.59 13.39
N GLY A 137 -13.98 2.48 14.12
CA GLY A 137 -15.11 1.56 13.95
C GLY A 137 -15.01 0.58 12.77
N LYS A 138 -13.89 0.55 12.03
CA LYS A 138 -13.63 -0.44 10.97
C LYS A 138 -12.57 -1.46 11.41
N GLN A 139 -12.80 -2.73 11.09
CA GLN A 139 -11.87 -3.82 11.39
C GLN A 139 -10.76 -3.96 10.34
N ASN A 140 -11.06 -3.58 9.10
CA ASN A 140 -10.12 -3.67 7.99
C ASN A 140 -9.49 -2.30 7.68
N PRO A 141 -8.22 -2.26 7.26
CA PRO A 141 -7.61 -1.03 6.75
C PRO A 141 -8.37 -0.55 5.52
N ILE A 142 -8.47 0.76 5.39
CA ILE A 142 -9.18 1.42 4.28
C ILE A 142 -8.23 2.02 3.26
N ALA A 143 -6.94 2.16 3.59
CA ALA A 143 -5.94 2.73 2.71
C ALA A 143 -4.50 2.35 3.12
N ILE A 144 -3.58 2.56 2.18
CA ILE A 144 -2.13 2.57 2.38
C ILE A 144 -1.64 3.98 2.07
N GLY A 145 -0.80 4.53 2.94
CA GLY A 145 -0.15 5.80 2.73
C GLY A 145 1.31 5.80 3.16
N GLN A 146 2.04 6.84 2.77
CA GLN A 146 3.42 7.06 3.18
C GLN A 146 3.49 8.26 4.11
N MET A 147 4.12 8.09 5.27
CA MET A 147 4.38 9.16 6.23
C MET A 147 5.21 10.26 5.57
N LYS A 148 4.71 11.51 5.62
CA LYS A 148 5.41 12.72 5.19
C LYS A 148 6.00 13.51 6.35
N LEU A 149 5.60 13.18 7.57
CA LEU A 149 6.15 13.67 8.82
C LEU A 149 6.28 12.48 9.77
N SER A 150 7.24 12.50 10.69
CA SER A 150 7.30 11.50 11.75
C SER A 150 6.10 11.61 12.71
N SER A 151 5.78 10.56 13.47
CA SER A 151 4.74 10.62 14.52
C SER A 151 4.93 11.80 15.47
N ASP A 152 6.19 12.09 15.81
CA ASP A 152 6.57 13.13 16.76
C ASP A 152 6.38 14.52 16.15
N ASP A 153 6.73 14.68 14.87
CA ASP A 153 6.55 15.95 14.16
C ASP A 153 5.08 16.24 13.89
N ILE A 154 4.26 15.22 13.62
CA ILE A 154 2.81 15.38 13.52
C ILE A 154 2.25 15.94 14.84
N LYS A 155 2.66 15.37 15.98
CA LYS A 155 2.22 15.81 17.32
C LYS A 155 2.72 17.23 17.68
N LYS A 156 3.89 17.63 17.17
CA LYS A 156 4.48 18.97 17.39
C LYS A 156 3.90 20.04 16.47
N VAL A 157 3.92 19.81 15.15
CA VAL A 157 3.54 20.77 14.11
C VAL A 157 2.02 20.89 13.97
N LYS A 158 1.30 19.77 14.11
CA LYS A 158 -0.17 19.69 14.11
C LYS A 158 -0.87 20.20 12.84
N THR A 159 -0.13 20.53 11.79
CA THR A 159 -0.65 21.07 10.53
C THR A 159 0.09 20.46 9.33
N GLY A 160 -0.47 20.64 8.13
CA GLY A 160 0.12 20.12 6.90
C GLY A 160 -0.23 18.66 6.60
N VAL A 161 0.31 18.16 5.49
CA VAL A 161 0.13 16.78 5.04
C VAL A 161 0.99 15.86 5.90
N ALA A 162 0.35 14.98 6.65
CA ALA A 162 1.01 14.00 7.50
C ALA A 162 1.28 12.69 6.76
N ILE A 163 0.35 12.25 5.91
CA ILE A 163 0.46 11.00 5.15
C ILE A 163 0.00 11.24 3.72
N ALA A 164 0.84 10.93 2.75
CA ALA A 164 0.47 10.96 1.34
C ALA A 164 -0.21 9.65 0.94
N MET A 165 -1.33 9.76 0.25
CA MET A 165 -2.20 8.66 -0.13
C MET A 165 -1.64 7.88 -1.32
N TYR A 166 -1.46 6.56 -1.15
CA TYR A 166 -1.03 5.68 -2.22
C TYR A 166 -2.21 4.90 -2.81
N GLN A 167 -2.84 4.07 -2.00
CA GLN A 167 -3.96 3.22 -2.40
C GLN A 167 -5.08 3.31 -1.37
N PHE A 168 -6.34 3.25 -1.81
CA PHE A 168 -7.50 3.23 -0.93
C PHE A 168 -8.55 2.23 -1.40
N ALA A 169 -9.41 1.79 -0.47
CA ALA A 169 -10.49 0.86 -0.79
C ALA A 169 -11.46 1.47 -1.80
N GLY A 170 -11.75 0.74 -2.87
CA GLY A 170 -12.59 1.20 -3.97
C GLY A 170 -11.85 1.98 -5.06
N ASP A 171 -10.52 2.16 -4.97
CA ASP A 171 -9.74 2.66 -6.10
C ASP A 171 -9.56 1.61 -7.20
N GLY A 172 -8.99 2.01 -8.33
CA GLY A 172 -8.85 1.13 -9.49
C GLY A 172 -7.99 -0.11 -9.24
N MET A 173 -6.94 0.01 -8.41
CA MET A 173 -6.09 -1.14 -8.06
C MET A 173 -6.81 -2.09 -7.11
N TRP A 174 -7.58 -1.54 -6.17
CA TRP A 174 -8.45 -2.33 -5.30
C TRP A 174 -9.48 -3.14 -6.09
N MET A 175 -10.15 -2.51 -7.06
CA MET A 175 -11.11 -3.20 -7.94
C MET A 175 -10.44 -4.29 -8.78
N ASP A 176 -9.26 -4.01 -9.35
CA ASP A 176 -8.45 -4.99 -10.07
C ASP A 176 -8.11 -6.22 -9.21
N CYS A 177 -7.71 -6.00 -7.95
CA CYS A 177 -7.45 -7.08 -7.01
C CYS A 177 -8.70 -7.91 -6.73
N ILE A 178 -9.86 -7.30 -6.45
CA ILE A 178 -11.09 -8.07 -6.19
C ILE A 178 -11.41 -8.99 -7.38
N GLU A 179 -11.37 -8.46 -8.60
CA GLU A 179 -11.71 -9.23 -9.81
C GLU A 179 -10.82 -10.46 -10.01
N HIS A 180 -9.53 -10.39 -9.66
CA HIS A 180 -8.58 -11.47 -9.92
C HIS A 180 -8.28 -12.34 -8.69
N TYR A 181 -8.63 -11.91 -7.48
CA TYR A 181 -8.43 -12.71 -6.27
C TYR A 181 -9.59 -13.65 -5.97
N GLU A 182 -10.80 -13.32 -6.43
CA GLU A 182 -12.02 -14.13 -6.25
C GLU A 182 -12.19 -15.25 -7.31
N GLU A 183 -11.25 -15.36 -8.26
CA GLU A 183 -11.04 -16.52 -9.16
C GLU A 183 -10.06 -17.54 -8.56
#